data_AF-A0A2D9TV32-F1
#
_entry.id   AF-A0A2D9TV32-F1
#
_cell.length_a   1.000
_cell.length_b   1.000
_cell.length_c   1.000
_cell.angle_alpha   90.00
_cell.angle_beta   90.00
_cell.angle_gamma   90.00
#
_symmetry.space_group_name_H-M   'P 1'
#
loop_
_entity.id
_entity.type
_entity.pdbx_description
1 polymer ?
#
loop_
_entity_poly.entity_id
_entity_poly.type
_entity_poly.pdbx_seq_one_letter_code
_entity_poly.pdbx_strand_id
1 'polypeptide(L)'
;MLGESSNEWLPLIAAIGGAFVGGTFASITPVISGWAQRRNERRTITSALLSEIDSILYILEKRGYVEAVEAATKELEEGKEDIIKLTVSVSSKYSKVFDSCTDKIGVIDKGLATEIIKFHHLLESVIIDLNDGGFVAEDGGDVSVFRELRSILADVIKIGNRLREAKL
;
A
#
# COMPACT_ATOMS: atom_id res chain seq x y z
N MET A 1 23.36 -74.10 -23.30
CA MET A 1 24.00 -72.77 -23.40
C MET A 1 23.15 -71.92 -24.34
N LEU A 2 22.24 -71.11 -23.79
CA LEU A 2 21.50 -70.11 -24.57
C LEU A 2 22.11 -68.76 -24.18
N GLY A 3 22.79 -68.12 -25.14
CA GLY A 3 23.37 -66.80 -24.94
C GLY A 3 22.26 -65.76 -24.93
N GLU A 4 22.05 -65.12 -23.78
CA GLU A 4 21.28 -63.88 -23.70
C GLU A 4 22.08 -62.79 -24.42
N SER A 5 21.62 -62.40 -25.61
CA SER A 5 22.05 -61.15 -26.22
C SER A 5 21.41 -59.99 -25.46
N SER A 6 22.11 -59.52 -24.42
CA SER A 6 21.80 -58.27 -23.73
C SER A 6 21.71 -57.14 -24.75
N ASN A 7 20.51 -56.56 -24.94
CA ASN A 7 20.32 -55.42 -25.82
C ASN A 7 20.84 -54.15 -25.14
N GLU A 8 22.15 -53.91 -25.29
CA GLU A 8 22.89 -52.77 -24.73
C GLU A 8 22.32 -51.39 -25.13
N TRP A 9 21.46 -51.34 -26.16
CA TRP A 9 20.80 -50.13 -26.65
C TRP A 9 19.55 -49.74 -25.84
N LEU A 10 18.90 -50.67 -25.14
CA LEU A 10 17.72 -50.41 -24.32
C LEU A 10 18.02 -49.48 -23.13
N PRO A 11 19.10 -49.71 -22.35
CA PRO A 11 19.54 -48.80 -21.29
C PRO A 11 19.89 -47.39 -21.81
N LEU A 12 20.51 -47.30 -22.99
CA LEU A 12 20.91 -46.03 -23.59
C LEU A 12 19.71 -45.20 -24.07
N ILE A 13 18.72 -45.84 -24.70
CA ILE A 13 17.47 -45.18 -25.13
C ILE A 13 16.64 -44.77 -23.91
N ALA A 14 16.60 -45.59 -22.85
CA ALA A 14 15.94 -45.25 -21.59
C ALA A 14 16.61 -44.06 -20.88
N ALA A 15 17.94 -43.99 -20.88
CA ALA A 15 18.69 -42.88 -20.28
C ALA A 15 18.52 -41.56 -21.05
N ILE A 16 18.58 -41.59 -22.39
CA ILE A 16 18.41 -40.40 -23.23
C ILE A 16 16.94 -39.95 -23.23
N GLY A 17 15.99 -40.88 -23.35
CA GLY A 17 14.55 -40.59 -23.29
C GLY A 17 14.12 -40.06 -21.91
N GLY A 18 14.66 -40.64 -20.83
CA GLY A 18 14.44 -40.18 -19.46
C GLY A 18 15.01 -38.79 -19.18
N ALA A 19 16.19 -38.47 -19.72
CA ALA A 19 16.79 -37.13 -19.59
C ALA A 19 16.03 -36.06 -20.40
N PHE A 20 15.47 -36.41 -21.55
CA PHE A 20 14.69 -35.48 -22.39
C PHE A 20 13.31 -35.17 -21.78
N VAL A 21 12.64 -36.17 -21.23
CA VAL A 21 11.36 -36.00 -20.50
C VAL A 21 11.60 -35.35 -19.13
N GLY A 22 12.62 -35.76 -18.38
CA GLY A 22 12.95 -35.16 -17.09
C GLY A 22 13.41 -33.69 -17.18
N GLY A 23 14.27 -33.36 -18.14
CA GLY A 23 14.83 -32.01 -18.30
C GLY A 23 13.83 -30.96 -18.79
N THR A 24 12.87 -31.36 -19.63
CA THR A 24 11.81 -30.46 -20.12
C THR A 24 10.75 -30.21 -19.05
N PHE A 25 10.32 -31.24 -18.31
CA PHE A 25 9.35 -31.06 -17.21
C PHE A 25 9.93 -30.32 -16.00
N ALA A 26 11.20 -30.55 -15.64
CA ALA A 26 11.86 -29.85 -14.53
C ALA A 26 12.05 -28.34 -14.75
N SER A 27 12.04 -27.89 -16.02
CA SER A 27 12.21 -26.48 -16.38
C SER A 27 10.88 -25.72 -16.50
N ILE A 28 9.76 -26.42 -16.74
CA ILE A 28 8.44 -25.81 -16.95
C ILE A 28 7.71 -25.57 -15.62
N THR A 29 7.88 -26.44 -14.63
CA THR A 29 7.23 -26.31 -13.32
C THR A 29 7.60 -25.02 -12.57
N PRO A 30 8.89 -24.60 -12.50
CA PRO A 30 9.30 -23.36 -11.82
C PRO A 30 8.75 -22.08 -12.46
N VAL A 31 8.56 -22.10 -13.78
CA VAL A 31 8.03 -20.95 -14.53
C VAL A 31 6.54 -20.79 -14.23
N ILE A 32 5.76 -21.87 -14.32
CA ILE A 32 4.31 -21.82 -14.03
C ILE A 32 4.06 -21.48 -12.56
N SER A 33 4.84 -22.07 -11.64
CA SER A 33 4.72 -21.77 -10.20
C SER A 33 5.09 -20.31 -9.90
N GLY A 34 6.12 -19.77 -10.56
CA GLY A 34 6.52 -18.36 -10.40
C GLY A 34 5.45 -17.38 -10.86
N TRP A 35 4.71 -17.67 -11.92
CA TRP A 35 3.61 -16.83 -12.39
C TRP A 35 2.40 -16.85 -11.45
N ALA A 36 2.00 -18.04 -10.98
CA ALA A 36 0.94 -18.17 -9.99
C ALA A 36 1.30 -17.46 -8.67
N GLN A 37 2.55 -17.60 -8.23
CA GLN A 37 3.06 -16.95 -7.02
C GLN A 37 3.04 -15.43 -7.13
N ARG A 38 3.52 -14.86 -8.25
CA ARG A 38 3.46 -13.40 -8.50
C ARG A 38 2.03 -12.86 -8.50
N ARG A 39 1.09 -13.61 -9.08
CA ARG A 39 -0.33 -13.20 -9.09
C ARG A 39 -0.93 -13.22 -7.70
N ASN A 40 -0.62 -14.25 -6.90
CA ASN A 40 -1.08 -14.32 -5.52
C ASN A 40 -0.46 -13.21 -4.67
N GLU A 41 0.85 -12.99 -4.80
CA GLU A 41 1.57 -11.94 -4.10
C GLU A 41 1.01 -10.54 -4.41
N ARG A 42 0.76 -10.23 -5.70
CA ARG A 42 0.09 -8.99 -6.09
C ARG A 42 -1.25 -8.82 -5.38
N ARG A 43 -2.08 -9.87 -5.36
CA ARG A 43 -3.40 -9.80 -4.73
C ARG A 43 -3.28 -9.58 -3.23
N THR A 44 -2.43 -10.35 -2.55
CA THR A 44 -2.21 -10.25 -1.10
C THR A 44 -1.72 -8.86 -0.70
N ILE A 45 -0.69 -8.34 -1.37
CA ILE A 45 -0.14 -7.01 -1.06
C ILE A 45 -1.19 -5.93 -1.33
N THR A 46 -1.89 -6.00 -2.48
CA THR A 46 -2.91 -5.01 -2.81
C THR A 46 -4.04 -5.02 -1.78
N SER A 47 -4.55 -6.20 -1.40
CA SER A 47 -5.59 -6.32 -0.38
C SER A 47 -5.15 -5.78 0.98
N ALA A 48 -3.90 -6.05 1.39
CA ALA A 48 -3.37 -5.55 2.66
C ALA A 48 -3.30 -4.02 2.69
N LEU A 49 -2.76 -3.40 1.63
CA LEU A 49 -2.65 -1.94 1.52
C LEU A 49 -4.01 -1.26 1.47
N LEU A 50 -4.95 -1.78 0.67
CA LEU A 50 -6.30 -1.21 0.61
C LEU A 50 -7.05 -1.34 1.95
N SER A 51 -6.80 -2.42 2.70
CA SER A 51 -7.39 -2.62 4.03
C SER A 51 -6.82 -1.65 5.07
N GLU A 52 -5.53 -1.31 4.98
CA GLU A 52 -4.94 -0.26 5.82
C GLU A 52 -5.56 1.10 5.51
N ILE A 53 -5.69 1.45 4.22
CA ILE A 53 -6.32 2.71 3.80
C ILE A 53 -7.77 2.80 4.29
N ASP A 54 -8.56 1.74 4.15
CA ASP A 54 -9.95 1.70 4.66
C ASP A 54 -9.98 1.90 6.19
N SER A 55 -9.07 1.26 6.91
CA SER A 55 -8.94 1.40 8.36
C SER A 55 -8.55 2.82 8.77
N ILE A 56 -7.64 3.46 8.04
CA ILE A 56 -7.23 4.84 8.26
C ILE A 56 -8.42 5.78 8.05
N LEU A 57 -9.14 5.66 6.93
CA LEU A 57 -10.31 6.48 6.63
C LEU A 57 -11.39 6.33 7.71
N TYR A 58 -11.64 5.10 8.16
CA TYR A 58 -12.56 4.84 9.25
C TYR A 58 -12.14 5.57 10.54
N ILE A 59 -10.84 5.58 10.88
CA ILE A 59 -10.34 6.30 12.06
C ILE A 59 -10.47 7.81 11.89
N LEU A 60 -10.13 8.36 10.70
CA LEU A 60 -10.27 9.79 10.41
C LEU A 60 -11.72 10.25 10.63
N GLU A 61 -12.68 9.49 10.11
CA GLU A 61 -14.11 9.74 10.27
C GLU A 61 -14.55 9.60 11.73
N LYS A 62 -14.17 8.50 12.41
CA LYS A 62 -14.62 8.24 13.79
C LYS A 62 -14.06 9.23 14.81
N ARG A 63 -12.89 9.78 14.56
CA ARG A 63 -12.26 10.78 15.44
C ARG A 63 -12.65 12.21 15.10
N GLY A 64 -13.39 12.45 14.02
CA GLY A 64 -13.87 13.77 13.64
C GLY A 64 -12.75 14.72 13.22
N TYR A 65 -11.66 14.20 12.63
CA TYR A 65 -10.49 15.01 12.32
C TYR A 65 -10.73 16.00 11.17
N VAL A 66 -11.55 15.61 10.19
CA VAL A 66 -11.93 16.49 9.08
C VAL A 66 -12.75 17.64 9.63
N GLU A 67 -13.74 17.33 10.46
CA GLU A 67 -14.65 18.27 11.09
C GLU A 67 -13.91 19.24 12.00
N ALA A 68 -12.88 18.77 12.73
CA ALA A 68 -12.05 19.63 13.57
C ALA A 68 -11.27 20.67 12.75
N VAL A 69 -10.66 20.26 11.63
CA VAL A 69 -9.95 21.18 10.72
C VAL A 69 -10.94 22.15 10.06
N GLU A 70 -12.13 21.68 9.66
CA GLU A 70 -13.16 22.55 9.08
C GLU A 70 -13.70 23.58 10.09
N ALA A 71 -13.92 23.17 11.35
CA ALA A 71 -14.36 24.06 12.41
C ALA A 71 -13.31 25.15 12.70
N ALA A 72 -12.04 24.77 12.85
CA ALA A 72 -10.94 25.70 13.06
C ALA A 72 -10.79 26.67 11.87
N THR A 73 -10.87 26.17 10.63
CA THR A 73 -10.85 27.02 9.43
C THR A 73 -11.97 28.06 9.47
N LYS A 74 -13.18 27.64 9.85
CA LYS A 74 -14.34 28.54 9.92
C LYS A 74 -14.17 29.62 10.99
N GLU A 75 -13.64 29.27 12.16
CA GLU A 75 -13.39 30.23 13.24
C GLU A 75 -12.38 31.31 12.82
N LEU A 76 -11.32 30.92 12.12
CA LEU A 76 -10.32 31.83 11.54
C LEU A 76 -10.93 32.71 10.43
N GLU A 77 -11.77 32.15 9.56
CA GLU A 77 -12.44 32.90 8.49
C GLU A 77 -13.48 33.92 9.01
N GLU A 78 -14.13 33.60 10.11
CA GLU A 78 -15.07 34.51 10.80
C GLU A 78 -14.34 35.57 11.65
N GLY A 79 -13.00 35.51 11.74
CA GLY A 79 -12.19 36.44 12.52
C GLY A 79 -12.43 36.32 14.03
N LYS A 80 -12.82 35.13 14.50
CA LYS A 80 -12.99 34.86 15.94
C LYS A 80 -11.64 34.71 16.64
N GLU A 81 -10.68 34.15 15.93
CA GLU A 81 -9.28 33.98 16.32
C GLU A 81 -8.40 34.34 15.12
N ASP A 82 -7.18 34.81 15.37
CA ASP A 82 -6.19 35.03 14.31
C ASP A 82 -5.29 33.80 14.10
N ILE A 83 -5.12 32.99 15.14
CA ILE A 83 -4.28 31.79 15.16
C ILE A 83 -4.96 30.71 16.02
N ILE A 84 -5.02 29.47 15.53
CA ILE A 84 -5.54 28.32 16.28
C ILE A 84 -4.47 27.25 16.41
N LYS A 85 -4.35 26.67 17.61
CA LYS A 85 -3.56 25.46 17.83
C LYS A 85 -4.48 24.24 17.77
N LEU A 86 -4.10 23.27 16.96
CA LEU A 86 -4.81 22.01 16.83
C LEU A 86 -3.81 20.87 16.95
N THR A 87 -4.08 19.94 17.88
CA THR A 87 -3.20 18.81 18.15
C THR A 87 -3.96 17.50 18.00
N VAL A 88 -3.39 16.56 17.24
CA VAL A 88 -3.93 15.21 17.05
C VAL A 88 -2.89 14.18 17.47
N SER A 89 -3.23 13.32 18.43
CA SER A 89 -2.33 12.25 18.83
C SER A 89 -2.45 11.06 17.87
N VAL A 90 -1.51 10.98 16.94
CA VAL A 90 -1.38 9.87 15.98
C VAL A 90 -0.08 9.11 16.25
N SER A 91 -0.19 7.79 16.31
CA SER A 91 0.96 6.91 16.49
C SER A 91 1.93 7.05 15.31
N SER A 92 3.23 7.06 15.60
CA SER A 92 4.30 7.02 14.57
C SER A 92 4.26 5.77 13.69
N LYS A 93 3.41 4.79 14.03
CA LYS A 93 3.23 3.55 13.29
C LYS A 93 1.80 3.44 12.73
N TYR A 94 1.27 4.51 12.15
CA TYR A 94 -0.07 4.50 11.55
C TYR A 94 -0.10 3.75 10.19
N SER A 95 1.03 3.67 9.47
CA SER A 95 1.19 3.10 8.13
C SER A 95 1.99 1.78 8.10
N LYS A 96 1.88 0.95 9.15
CA LYS A 96 2.72 -0.26 9.31
C LYS A 96 2.67 -1.20 8.11
N VAL A 97 1.50 -1.39 7.51
CA VAL A 97 1.32 -2.29 6.39
C VAL A 97 1.99 -1.72 5.16
N PHE A 98 1.77 -0.44 4.85
CA PHE A 98 2.45 0.28 3.79
C PHE A 98 3.97 0.18 3.93
N ASP A 99 4.52 0.53 5.09
CA ASP A 99 5.95 0.47 5.35
C ASP A 99 6.53 -0.93 5.08
N SER A 100 5.83 -1.97 5.56
CA SER A 100 6.23 -3.38 5.39
C SER A 100 6.12 -3.90 3.95
N CYS A 101 5.42 -3.19 3.06
CA CYS A 101 5.20 -3.58 1.67
C CYS A 101 5.98 -2.71 0.67
N THR A 102 6.71 -1.69 1.12
CA THR A 102 7.42 -0.74 0.23
C THR A 102 8.44 -1.42 -0.69
N ASP A 103 9.16 -2.42 -0.21
CA ASP A 103 10.13 -3.23 -0.97
C ASP A 103 9.48 -4.04 -2.11
N LYS A 104 8.18 -4.33 -1.99
CA LYS A 104 7.39 -5.11 -2.94
C LYS A 104 6.37 -4.28 -3.73
N ILE A 105 6.39 -2.96 -3.59
CA ILE A 105 5.42 -2.08 -4.24
C ILE A 105 5.41 -2.24 -5.77
N GLY A 106 6.55 -2.63 -6.37
CA GLY A 106 6.69 -2.90 -7.80
C GLY A 106 5.90 -4.11 -8.32
N VAL A 107 5.31 -4.92 -7.43
CA VAL A 107 4.42 -6.04 -7.81
C VAL A 107 3.01 -5.55 -8.15
N ILE A 108 2.64 -4.34 -7.70
CA ILE A 108 1.33 -3.72 -7.92
C ILE A 108 1.32 -2.98 -9.26
N ASP A 109 0.12 -2.76 -9.82
CA ASP A 109 -0.04 -1.85 -10.95
C ASP A 109 0.51 -0.45 -10.61
N LYS A 110 1.23 0.16 -11.56
CA LYS A 110 1.88 1.46 -11.36
C LYS A 110 0.89 2.57 -10.99
N GLY A 111 -0.29 2.59 -11.60
CA GLY A 111 -1.32 3.59 -11.31
C GLY A 111 -1.81 3.46 -9.88
N LEU A 112 -2.15 2.24 -9.48
CA LEU A 112 -2.61 1.93 -8.12
C LEU A 112 -1.53 2.21 -7.06
N ALA A 113 -0.29 1.78 -7.32
CA ALA A 113 0.84 2.07 -6.43
C ALA A 113 1.05 3.57 -6.25
N THR A 114 0.92 4.35 -7.33
CA THR A 114 1.06 5.82 -7.27
C THR A 114 -0.02 6.44 -6.39
N GLU A 115 -1.27 6.01 -6.48
CA GLU A 115 -2.35 6.52 -5.63
C GLU A 115 -2.18 6.13 -4.17
N ILE A 116 -1.75 4.90 -3.88
CA ILE A 116 -1.47 4.43 -2.50
C ILE A 116 -0.35 5.26 -1.88
N ILE A 117 0.76 5.49 -2.59
CA ILE A 117 1.88 6.29 -2.09
C ILE A 117 1.44 7.73 -1.84
N LYS A 118 0.70 8.33 -2.79
CA LYS A 118 0.17 9.69 -2.63
C LYS A 118 -0.74 9.83 -1.42
N PHE A 119 -1.63 8.86 -1.21
CA PHE A 119 -2.51 8.84 -0.04
C PHE A 119 -1.70 8.92 1.26
N HIS A 120 -0.68 8.05 1.41
CA HIS A 120 0.13 7.99 2.64
C HIS A 120 0.94 9.26 2.86
N HIS A 121 1.60 9.80 1.83
CA HIS A 121 2.41 11.02 1.98
C HIS A 121 1.57 12.27 2.25
N LEU A 122 0.40 12.41 1.63
CA LEU A 122 -0.49 13.55 1.91
C LEU A 122 -1.06 13.47 3.34
N LEU A 123 -1.37 12.26 3.80
CA LEU A 123 -1.79 12.08 5.19
C LEU A 123 -0.62 12.33 6.17
N GLU A 124 0.59 11.89 5.82
CA GLU A 124 1.79 12.11 6.62
C GLU A 124 2.06 13.59 6.82
N SER A 125 1.95 14.41 5.77
CA SER A 125 2.17 15.85 5.89
C SER A 125 1.19 16.50 6.86
N VAL A 126 -0.10 16.12 6.81
CA VAL A 126 -1.12 16.60 7.76
C VAL A 126 -0.79 16.14 9.19
N ILE A 127 -0.36 14.89 9.37
CA ILE A 127 0.02 14.37 10.69
C ILE A 127 1.23 15.13 11.23
N ILE A 128 2.26 15.39 10.42
CA ILE A 128 3.47 16.11 10.87
C ILE A 128 3.11 17.49 11.43
N ASP A 129 2.20 18.21 10.79
CA ASP A 129 1.82 19.56 11.23
C ASP A 129 0.97 19.55 12.50
N LEU A 130 0.10 18.53 12.65
CA LEU A 130 -0.88 18.45 13.73
C LEU A 130 -0.46 17.58 14.93
N ASN A 131 0.54 16.72 14.80
CA ASN A 131 0.95 15.83 15.90
C ASN A 131 1.67 16.62 17.00
N ASP A 132 1.86 15.99 18.17
CA ASP A 132 2.64 16.58 19.25
C ASP A 132 4.04 17.00 18.75
N GLY A 133 4.41 18.27 18.94
CA GLY A 133 5.65 18.85 18.40
C GLY A 133 5.59 19.34 16.94
N GLY A 134 4.43 19.25 16.28
CA GLY A 134 4.18 19.79 14.94
C GLY A 134 3.94 21.31 14.94
N PHE A 135 4.12 21.95 13.78
CA PHE A 135 4.01 23.41 13.65
C PHE A 135 2.66 23.96 14.13
N VAL A 136 1.55 23.34 13.72
CA VAL A 136 0.21 23.80 14.12
C VAL A 136 -0.10 23.45 15.58
N ALA A 137 0.49 22.38 16.12
CA ALA A 137 0.35 22.03 17.52
C ALA A 137 1.13 23.01 18.44
N GLU A 138 2.34 23.40 18.07
CA GLU A 138 3.24 24.21 18.91
C GLU A 138 3.07 25.72 18.71
N ASP A 139 3.06 26.18 17.46
CA ASP A 139 3.05 27.60 17.12
C ASP A 139 1.64 28.10 16.78
N GLY A 140 0.79 27.20 16.26
CA GLY A 140 -0.54 27.51 15.78
C GLY A 140 -0.55 27.93 14.30
N GLY A 141 -1.70 27.74 13.65
CA GLY A 141 -1.90 28.08 12.24
C GLY A 141 -2.88 29.23 12.06
N ASP A 142 -2.59 30.09 11.07
CA ASP A 142 -3.52 31.10 10.59
C ASP A 142 -4.53 30.51 9.58
N VAL A 143 -5.43 31.37 9.06
CA VAL A 143 -6.44 30.96 8.08
C VAL A 143 -5.84 30.33 6.82
N SER A 144 -4.65 30.75 6.39
CA SER A 144 -3.99 30.19 5.21
C SER A 144 -3.54 28.76 5.46
N VAL A 145 -2.91 28.52 6.61
CA VAL A 145 -2.44 27.19 7.04
C VAL A 145 -3.62 26.23 7.15
N PHE A 146 -4.70 26.63 7.81
CA PHE A 146 -5.87 25.76 7.98
C PHE A 146 -6.61 25.49 6.65
N ARG A 147 -6.63 26.44 5.71
CA ARG A 147 -7.13 26.18 4.35
C ARG A 147 -6.30 25.15 3.61
N GLU A 148 -4.98 25.21 3.73
CA GLU A 148 -4.07 24.24 3.13
C GLU A 148 -4.28 22.85 3.74
N LEU A 149 -4.29 22.73 5.07
CA LEU A 149 -4.58 21.48 5.77
C LEU A 149 -5.92 20.89 5.34
N ARG A 150 -6.97 21.72 5.27
CA ARG A 150 -8.29 21.30 4.80
C ARG A 150 -8.24 20.79 3.35
N SER A 151 -7.51 21.48 2.47
CA SER A 151 -7.35 21.07 1.07
C SER A 151 -6.62 19.73 0.95
N ILE A 152 -5.50 19.56 1.65
CA ILE A 152 -4.71 18.32 1.64
C ILE A 152 -5.56 17.16 2.19
N LEU A 153 -6.25 17.38 3.31
CA LEU A 153 -7.09 16.35 3.92
C LEU A 153 -8.26 15.97 3.00
N ALA A 154 -8.87 16.93 2.30
CA ALA A 154 -9.88 16.65 1.30
C ALA A 154 -9.34 15.77 0.16
N ASP A 155 -8.11 16.02 -0.30
CA ASP A 155 -7.44 15.18 -1.29
C ASP A 155 -7.13 13.77 -0.77
N VAL A 156 -6.71 13.63 0.49
CA VAL A 156 -6.54 12.32 1.17
C VAL A 156 -7.85 11.52 1.13
N ILE A 157 -8.96 12.12 1.57
CA ILE A 157 -10.28 11.47 1.57
C ILE A 157 -10.70 11.11 0.15
N LYS A 158 -10.50 12.01 -0.82
CA LYS A 158 -10.86 11.79 -2.22
C LYS A 158 -10.06 10.64 -2.84
N ILE A 159 -8.75 10.55 -2.60
CA ILE A 159 -7.90 9.46 -3.08
C ILE A 159 -8.31 8.15 -2.38
N GLY A 160 -8.44 8.18 -1.06
CA GLY A 160 -8.82 7.02 -0.27
C GLY A 160 -10.15 6.41 -0.71
N ASN A 161 -11.17 7.23 -0.98
CA ASN A 161 -12.46 6.75 -1.49
C ASN A 161 -12.35 6.11 -2.89
N ARG A 162 -11.56 6.70 -3.81
CA ARG A 162 -11.31 6.05 -5.11
C ARG A 162 -10.64 4.68 -4.95
N LEU A 163 -9.70 4.58 -4.02
CA LEU A 163 -9.00 3.33 -3.71
C LEU A 163 -9.92 2.26 -3.11
N ARG A 164 -10.92 2.65 -2.30
CA ARG A 164 -11.96 1.72 -1.79
C ARG A 164 -12.86 1.19 -2.89
N GLU A 165 -13.17 2.01 -3.88
CA GLU A 165 -14.02 1.64 -5.01
C GLU A 165 -13.28 0.81 -6.07
N ALA A 166 -11.95 0.79 -6.04
CA ALA A 166 -11.12 -0.01 -6.92
C ALA A 166 -11.36 -1.51 -6.66
N LYS A 167 -12.15 -2.14 -7.53
CA LYS A 167 -12.43 -3.59 -7.45
C LYS A 167 -11.13 -4.39 -7.70
N LEU A 168 -10.83 -5.31 -6.77
CA LEU A 168 -9.79 -6.33 -6.88
C LEU A 168 -10.11 -7.40 -7.94
#